data_AF-A0A2E6XXU5-F1
#
_entry.id   AF-A0A2E6XXU5-F1
#
_cell.length_a   1.000
_cell.length_b   1.000
_cell.length_c   1.000
_cell.angle_alpha   90.00
_cell.angle_beta   90.00
_cell.angle_gamma   90.00
#
_symmetry.space_group_name_H-M   'P 1'
#
loop_
_entity.id
_entity.type
_entity.pdbx_description
1 polymer ?
#
loop_
_entity_poly.entity_id
_entity_poly.type
_entity_poly.pdbx_seq_one_letter_code
_entity_poly.pdbx_strand_id
1 'polypeptide(L)'
;MQQFYIPLLILCAFTPGMYHIHRTTETNKPVVTSNPTPIVVQMHNNNDNANAAQGGNASPQTTLYATLEQKMNNLQETCTIWYNNACDKASWFHNELYEKRYHLGAGCMATGYCYLSYQCYKAKNLIKHRSSWCNWKQTIDIQHLVSTPYQEVIPQLLTDIQKKYLLHTCHDTHTKLKTAPFEQFIKDIYTELALLKRYQLILSWSNKLHLSFLFSLCYNYDIIQEKINRLHLLLDIFITWQTQDLLK
;
A
#
# COMPACT_ATOMS: atom_id res chain seq x y z
N MET A 1 -2.77 -4.79 32.41
CA MET A 1 -1.95 -4.29 31.27
C MET A 1 -2.74 -4.46 29.97
N GLN A 2 -3.56 -3.48 29.58
CA GLN A 2 -4.45 -3.61 28.41
C GLN A 2 -4.58 -2.33 27.56
N GLN A 3 -3.73 -1.31 27.75
CA GLN A 3 -3.95 0.03 27.18
C GLN A 3 -3.13 0.39 25.92
N PHE A 4 -2.31 -0.51 25.37
CA PHE A 4 -1.42 -0.18 24.23
C PHE A 4 -1.84 -0.73 22.86
N TYR A 5 -3.03 -1.32 22.72
CA TYR A 5 -3.49 -1.88 21.43
C TYR A 5 -4.06 -0.84 20.45
N ILE A 6 -4.50 0.32 20.94
CA ILE A 6 -5.12 1.38 20.12
C ILE A 6 -4.13 2.08 19.17
N PRO A 7 -2.89 2.43 19.57
CA PRO A 7 -1.97 3.14 18.67
C PRO A 7 -1.48 2.32 17.47
N LEU A 8 -1.42 0.98 17.58
CA LEU A 8 -0.98 0.12 16.47
C LEU A 8 -2.06 -0.04 15.40
N LEU A 9 -3.35 -0.04 15.80
CA LEU A 9 -4.49 -0.13 14.89
C LEU A 9 -4.63 1.10 13.99
N ILE A 10 -4.26 2.28 14.49
CA ILE A 10 -4.33 3.52 13.72
C ILE A 10 -3.32 3.47 12.56
N LEU A 11 -2.11 2.93 12.75
CA LEU A 11 -1.10 2.82 11.68
C LEU A 11 -1.47 1.77 10.62
N CYS A 12 -2.04 0.63 11.01
CA CYS A 12 -2.48 -0.40 10.05
C CYS A 12 -3.68 0.05 9.18
N ALA A 13 -4.53 0.96 9.68
CA ALA A 13 -5.69 1.45 8.94
C ALA A 13 -5.36 2.43 7.79
N PHE A 14 -4.15 3.00 7.76
CA PHE A 14 -3.74 3.97 6.73
C PHE A 14 -2.94 3.37 5.56
N THR A 15 -2.68 2.06 5.55
CA THR A 15 -2.11 1.33 4.41
C THR A 15 -3.16 0.37 3.84
N PRO A 16 -3.86 0.71 2.74
CA PRO A 16 -4.69 -0.24 2.04
C PRO A 16 -3.76 -1.21 1.30
N GLY A 17 -3.57 -2.39 1.90
CA GLY A 17 -2.87 -3.50 1.28
C GLY A 17 -1.52 -3.77 1.92
N MET A 18 -1.51 -4.39 3.10
CA MET A 18 -0.45 -5.34 3.43
C MET A 18 -0.82 -6.23 4.63
N TYR A 19 -0.83 -7.53 4.33
CA TYR A 19 -0.75 -8.70 5.22
C TYR A 19 -2.00 -9.15 5.99
N HIS A 20 -2.73 -10.07 5.35
CA HIS A 20 -3.29 -11.24 6.04
C HIS A 20 -2.13 -12.07 6.60
N ILE A 21 -1.79 -11.90 7.87
CA ILE A 21 -0.98 -12.90 8.60
C ILE A 21 -1.96 -13.78 9.36
N HIS A 22 -2.19 -14.98 8.85
CA HIS A 22 -2.84 -16.04 9.58
C HIS A 22 -2.02 -16.34 10.84
N ARG A 23 -2.60 -16.06 12.00
CA ARG A 23 -2.07 -16.47 13.29
C ARG A 23 -2.59 -17.87 13.58
N THR A 24 -1.80 -18.90 13.29
CA THR A 24 -2.01 -20.24 13.81
C THR A 24 -1.12 -20.44 15.02
N THR A 25 -1.72 -20.31 16.20
CA THR A 25 -1.13 -20.80 17.45
C THR A 25 -1.39 -22.30 17.53
N GLU A 26 -0.42 -23.12 17.15
CA GLU A 26 -0.33 -24.49 17.65
C GLU A 26 1.10 -24.81 18.06
N THR A 27 1.27 -24.89 19.37
CA THR A 27 2.33 -25.60 20.06
C THR A 27 2.42 -27.04 19.59
N ASN A 28 3.48 -27.39 18.88
CA ASN A 28 3.97 -28.76 18.84
C ASN A 28 5.50 -28.75 18.76
N LYS A 29 6.14 -29.14 19.86
CA LYS A 29 7.55 -29.55 19.88
C LYS A 29 7.65 -30.85 19.09
N PRO A 30 8.48 -30.97 18.04
CA PRO A 30 8.78 -32.27 17.49
C PRO A 30 9.74 -32.99 18.44
N VAL A 31 9.28 -34.12 18.98
CA VAL A 31 10.14 -35.14 19.57
C VAL A 31 11.04 -35.69 18.46
N VAL A 32 12.35 -35.52 18.61
CA VAL A 32 13.34 -36.14 17.75
C VAL A 32 13.42 -37.62 18.13
N THR A 33 12.69 -38.47 17.42
CA THR A 33 12.90 -39.92 17.44
C THR A 33 13.96 -40.27 16.41
N SER A 34 15.20 -40.44 16.88
CA SER A 34 16.26 -41.10 16.13
C SER A 34 15.92 -42.58 15.98
N ASN A 35 15.45 -43.00 14.81
CA ASN A 35 15.62 -44.37 14.33
C ASN A 35 15.47 -44.39 12.80
N PRO A 36 16.56 -44.52 12.03
CA PRO A 36 16.45 -44.80 10.61
C PRO A 36 16.09 -46.28 10.45
N THR A 37 14.85 -46.56 10.04
CA THR A 37 14.48 -47.87 9.48
C THR A 37 15.28 -48.09 8.20
N PRO A 38 16.05 -49.18 8.07
CA PRO A 38 16.71 -49.50 6.82
C PRO A 38 15.65 -49.89 5.78
N ILE A 39 15.64 -49.20 4.64
CA ILE A 39 14.91 -49.61 3.45
C ILE A 39 15.64 -50.83 2.88
N VAL A 40 15.15 -52.02 3.20
CA VAL A 40 15.62 -53.27 2.58
C VAL A 40 15.07 -53.33 1.17
N VAL A 41 15.89 -52.98 0.18
CA VAL A 41 15.63 -53.32 -1.22
C VAL A 41 15.95 -54.80 -1.40
N GLN A 42 14.94 -55.67 -1.34
CA GLN A 42 15.11 -57.08 -1.70
C GLN A 42 15.29 -57.18 -3.22
N MET A 43 16.55 -57.33 -3.67
CA MET A 43 16.82 -57.88 -5.00
C MET A 43 16.74 -59.41 -4.92
N HIS A 44 15.71 -59.95 -5.56
CA HIS A 44 15.53 -61.37 -5.82
C HIS A 44 16.66 -61.84 -6.73
N ASN A 45 17.51 -62.78 -6.28
CA ASN A 45 18.56 -63.35 -7.11
C ASN A 45 18.46 -64.89 -7.07
N ASN A 46 17.80 -65.44 -8.09
CA ASN A 46 17.89 -66.85 -8.44
C ASN A 46 19.20 -67.07 -9.19
N ASN A 47 20.13 -67.86 -8.65
CA ASN A 47 20.81 -68.87 -9.46
C ASN A 47 21.69 -69.81 -8.61
N ASP A 48 21.56 -71.08 -8.92
CA ASP A 48 22.31 -72.20 -8.39
C ASP A 48 23.79 -72.22 -8.85
N ASN A 49 24.64 -72.81 -8.00
CA ASN A 49 25.91 -73.49 -8.27
C ASN A 49 26.98 -72.82 -9.17
N ALA A 50 28.15 -72.55 -8.58
CA ALA A 50 29.39 -73.34 -8.80
C ALA A 50 30.64 -72.55 -8.35
N ASN A 51 31.57 -73.26 -7.72
CA ASN A 51 32.90 -72.78 -7.33
C ASN A 51 33.74 -72.31 -8.53
N ALA A 52 34.41 -71.16 -8.42
CA ALA A 52 35.83 -70.97 -8.80
C ALA A 52 36.31 -69.50 -8.65
N ALA A 53 37.50 -69.38 -8.05
CA ALA A 53 38.59 -68.46 -8.38
C ALA A 53 38.41 -66.92 -8.39
N GLN A 54 39.17 -66.29 -7.48
CA GLN A 54 40.02 -65.09 -7.65
C GLN A 54 39.64 -64.06 -8.72
N GLY A 55 39.25 -62.88 -8.23
CA GLY A 55 39.25 -61.63 -8.98
C GLY A 55 38.89 -60.47 -8.05
N GLY A 56 39.90 -59.90 -7.39
CA GLY A 56 39.74 -58.74 -6.51
C GLY A 56 39.39 -57.48 -7.29
N ASN A 57 38.12 -57.30 -7.62
CA ASN A 57 37.55 -56.02 -8.03
C ASN A 57 36.59 -55.58 -6.93
N ALA A 58 36.98 -54.53 -6.18
CA ALA A 58 36.07 -53.85 -5.27
C ALA A 58 34.81 -53.45 -6.08
N SER A 59 33.66 -53.95 -5.66
CA SER A 59 32.38 -53.68 -6.29
C SER A 59 32.17 -52.16 -6.46
N PRO A 60 31.84 -51.66 -7.67
CA PRO A 60 31.53 -50.25 -7.90
C PRO A 60 30.37 -49.73 -7.04
N GLN A 61 29.59 -50.63 -6.44
CA GLN A 61 28.47 -50.27 -5.57
C GLN A 61 28.94 -49.73 -4.21
N THR A 62 29.99 -50.27 -3.60
CA THR A 62 30.44 -49.85 -2.25
C THR A 62 30.98 -48.42 -2.25
N THR A 63 31.67 -48.01 -3.30
CA THR A 63 32.19 -46.65 -3.49
C THR A 63 31.07 -45.64 -3.76
N LEU A 64 29.99 -46.07 -4.42
CA LEU A 64 28.83 -45.24 -4.73
C LEU A 64 27.99 -44.95 -3.48
N TYR A 65 27.79 -45.95 -2.61
CA TYR A 65 27.08 -45.76 -1.34
C TYR A 65 27.84 -44.83 -0.37
N ALA A 66 29.16 -45.00 -0.22
CA ALA A 66 29.98 -44.11 0.62
C ALA A 66 29.98 -42.65 0.12
N THR A 67 29.97 -42.44 -1.20
CA THR A 67 29.90 -41.10 -1.81
C THR A 67 28.51 -40.46 -1.62
N LEU A 68 27.44 -41.26 -1.63
CA LEU A 68 26.08 -40.80 -1.36
C LEU A 68 25.90 -40.39 0.11
N GLU A 69 26.39 -41.18 1.06
CA GLU A 69 26.34 -40.85 2.49
C GLU A 69 27.11 -39.57 2.79
N GLN A 70 28.31 -39.39 2.21
CA GLN A 70 29.08 -38.16 2.38
C GLN A 70 28.34 -36.93 1.81
N LYS A 71 27.68 -37.07 0.65
CA LYS A 71 26.87 -35.98 0.07
C LYS A 71 25.62 -35.67 0.91
N MET A 72 24.96 -36.68 1.47
CA MET A 72 23.81 -36.48 2.36
C MET A 72 24.22 -35.79 3.66
N ASN A 73 25.35 -36.15 4.26
CA ASN A 73 25.86 -35.52 5.47
C ASN A 73 26.25 -34.05 5.21
N ASN A 74 26.93 -33.76 4.10
CA ASN A 74 27.27 -32.39 3.71
C ASN A 74 26.01 -31.51 3.44
N LEU A 75 24.97 -32.09 2.84
CA LEU A 75 23.69 -31.39 2.64
C LEU A 75 22.98 -31.13 3.97
N GLN A 76 23.01 -32.08 4.88
CA GLN A 76 22.43 -31.94 6.21
C GLN A 76 23.15 -30.87 7.04
N GLU A 77 24.48 -30.83 7.01
CA GLU A 77 25.28 -29.76 7.63
C GLU A 77 25.00 -28.38 7.01
N THR A 78 24.88 -28.31 5.69
CA THR A 78 24.58 -27.03 5.02
C THR A 78 23.17 -26.54 5.39
N CYS A 79 22.19 -27.44 5.47
CA CYS A 79 20.82 -27.13 5.89
C CYS A 79 20.75 -26.67 7.36
N THR A 80 21.50 -27.30 8.28
CA THR A 80 21.51 -26.89 9.69
C THR A 80 22.21 -25.54 9.88
N ILE A 81 23.29 -25.27 9.15
CA ILE A 81 23.95 -23.95 9.16
C ILE A 81 23.00 -22.86 8.65
N TRP A 82 22.28 -23.11 7.54
CA TRP A 82 21.33 -22.14 7.02
C TRP A 82 20.16 -21.88 7.98
N TYR A 83 19.62 -22.94 8.58
CA TYR A 83 18.55 -22.85 9.57
C TYR A 83 18.97 -22.08 10.83
N ASN A 84 20.13 -22.42 11.41
CA ASN A 84 20.63 -21.73 12.60
C ASN A 84 20.92 -20.25 12.31
N ASN A 85 21.53 -19.94 11.16
CA ASN A 85 21.74 -18.55 10.75
C ASN A 85 20.42 -17.78 10.54
N ALA A 86 19.37 -18.44 10.05
CA ALA A 86 18.05 -17.82 9.91
C ALA A 86 17.41 -17.56 11.29
N CYS A 87 17.50 -18.52 12.21
CA CYS A 87 17.02 -18.38 13.59
C CYS A 87 17.78 -17.30 14.37
N ASP A 88 19.10 -17.21 14.22
CA ASP A 88 19.93 -16.20 14.89
C ASP A 88 19.66 -14.80 14.36
N LYS A 89 19.44 -14.66 13.05
CA LYS A 89 18.99 -13.37 12.49
C LYS A 89 17.63 -12.98 13.05
N ALA A 90 16.68 -13.92 13.11
CA ALA A 90 15.34 -13.64 13.64
C ALA A 90 15.35 -13.27 15.14
N SER A 91 16.18 -13.95 15.95
CA SER A 91 16.31 -13.65 17.38
C SER A 91 17.01 -12.32 17.63
N TRP A 92 18.04 -11.99 16.84
CA TRP A 92 18.70 -10.68 16.87
C TRP A 92 17.73 -9.55 16.53
N PHE A 93 16.94 -9.68 15.46
CA PHE A 93 15.91 -8.70 15.12
C PHE A 93 14.88 -8.54 16.23
N HIS A 94 14.46 -9.63 16.88
CA HIS A 94 13.48 -9.56 17.96
C HIS A 94 14.03 -8.81 19.18
N ASN A 95 15.25 -9.12 19.62
CA ASN A 95 15.86 -8.50 20.79
C ASN A 95 16.16 -7.01 20.54
N GLU A 96 16.73 -6.67 19.38
CA GLU A 96 17.07 -5.29 19.02
C GLU A 96 15.81 -4.41 18.87
N LEU A 97 14.74 -4.94 18.27
CA LEU A 97 13.45 -4.24 18.15
C LEU A 97 12.73 -4.12 19.51
N TYR A 98 12.88 -5.10 20.39
CA TYR A 98 12.25 -5.08 21.70
C TYR A 98 12.90 -4.03 22.61
N GLU A 99 14.23 -3.93 22.61
CA GLU A 99 14.95 -2.89 23.36
C GLU A 99 14.60 -1.49 22.86
N LYS A 100 14.49 -1.30 21.54
CA LYS A 100 14.19 0.01 20.93
C LYS A 100 12.71 0.29 20.68
N ARG A 101 11.80 -0.55 21.20
CA ARG A 101 10.35 -0.46 20.92
C ARG A 101 9.74 0.91 21.18
N TYR A 102 10.20 1.60 22.23
CA TYR A 102 9.69 2.93 22.58
C TYR A 102 10.20 4.00 21.62
N HIS A 103 11.45 3.92 21.19
CA HIS A 103 12.02 4.83 20.19
C HIS A 103 11.38 4.61 18.81
N LEU A 104 11.18 3.35 18.42
CA LEU A 104 10.49 3.00 17.18
C LEU A 104 9.05 3.50 17.20
N GLY A 105 8.31 3.23 18.29
CA GLY A 105 6.94 3.70 18.48
C GLY A 105 6.83 5.23 18.45
N ALA A 106 7.73 5.93 19.16
CA ALA A 106 7.79 7.39 19.15
C ALA A 106 8.11 7.93 17.74
N GLY A 107 9.03 7.30 17.00
CA GLY A 107 9.36 7.68 15.63
C GLY A 107 8.18 7.52 14.68
N CYS A 108 7.46 6.38 14.75
CA CYS A 108 6.26 6.14 13.96
C CYS A 108 5.16 7.16 14.28
N MET A 109 4.95 7.47 15.56
CA MET A 109 3.97 8.48 16.00
C MET A 109 4.33 9.88 15.50
N ALA A 110 5.59 10.29 15.65
CA ALA A 110 6.06 11.59 15.18
C ALA A 110 5.89 11.72 13.65
N THR A 111 6.28 10.68 12.90
CA THR A 111 6.15 10.67 11.44
C THR A 111 4.68 10.73 11.01
N GLY A 112 3.82 9.92 11.66
CA GLY A 112 2.37 9.93 11.40
C GLY A 112 1.75 11.30 11.72
N TYR A 113 2.11 11.90 12.84
CA TYR A 113 1.64 13.23 13.23
C TYR A 113 2.08 14.31 12.24
N CYS A 114 3.36 14.32 11.84
CA CYS A 114 3.88 15.25 10.84
C CYS A 114 3.15 15.11 9.50
N TYR A 115 2.94 13.87 9.05
CA TYR A 115 2.21 13.58 7.81
C TYR A 115 0.76 14.09 7.86
N LEU A 116 0.03 13.76 8.93
CA LEU A 116 -1.36 14.19 9.11
C LEU A 116 -1.49 15.71 9.21
N SER A 117 -0.58 16.35 9.96
CA SER A 117 -0.52 17.80 10.09
C SER A 117 -0.25 18.48 8.74
N TYR A 118 0.67 17.93 7.94
CA TYR A 118 0.94 18.41 6.58
C TYR A 118 -0.30 18.31 5.68
N GLN A 119 -1.03 17.20 5.72
CA GLN A 119 -2.27 17.06 4.95
C GLN A 119 -3.33 18.09 5.38
N CYS A 120 -3.48 18.33 6.69
CA CYS A 120 -4.38 19.34 7.22
C CYS A 120 -4.00 20.75 6.75
N TYR A 121 -2.71 21.07 6.79
CA TYR A 121 -2.20 22.36 6.30
C TYR A 121 -2.48 22.55 4.81
N LYS A 122 -2.22 21.52 4.00
CA LYS A 122 -2.46 21.55 2.55
C LYS A 122 -3.95 21.73 2.22
N ALA A 123 -4.84 21.06 2.95
CA ALA A 123 -6.29 21.23 2.84
C ALA A 123 -6.75 22.63 3.23
N LYS A 124 -6.24 23.15 4.35
CA LYS A 124 -6.54 24.49 4.81
C LYS A 124 -6.14 25.53 3.78
N ASN A 125 -4.95 25.37 3.20
CA ASN A 125 -4.45 26.28 2.18
C ASN A 125 -5.32 26.23 0.91
N LEU A 126 -5.71 25.04 0.46
CA LEU A 126 -6.60 24.86 -0.69
C LEU A 126 -7.93 25.60 -0.50
N ILE A 127 -8.58 25.43 0.65
CA ILE A 127 -9.87 26.08 0.95
C ILE A 127 -9.73 27.61 1.03
N LYS A 128 -8.58 28.12 1.47
CA LYS A 128 -8.33 29.56 1.56
C LYS A 128 -8.04 30.20 0.19
N HIS A 129 -7.49 29.45 -0.76
CA HIS A 129 -7.13 29.99 -2.06
C HIS A 129 -8.35 30.17 -2.98
N ARG A 130 -8.65 31.42 -3.35
CA ARG A 130 -9.74 31.74 -4.28
C ARG A 130 -9.56 31.15 -5.69
N SER A 131 -8.33 30.85 -6.09
CA SER A 131 -8.01 30.26 -7.40
C SER A 131 -8.22 28.74 -7.45
N SER A 132 -8.49 28.09 -6.32
CA SER A 132 -8.78 26.65 -6.27
C SER A 132 -10.14 26.34 -6.88
N TRP A 133 -10.26 25.17 -7.52
CA TRP A 133 -11.49 24.78 -8.21
C TRP A 133 -12.63 24.52 -7.23
N CYS A 134 -12.34 24.05 -6.03
CA CYS A 134 -13.31 23.91 -4.95
C CYS A 134 -13.96 25.25 -4.52
N ASN A 135 -13.35 26.38 -4.86
CA ASN A 135 -13.87 27.73 -4.61
C ASN A 135 -14.43 28.40 -5.86
N TRP A 136 -14.56 27.67 -6.97
CA TRP A 136 -15.14 28.21 -8.19
C TRP A 136 -16.58 28.70 -7.92
N LYS A 137 -16.82 29.98 -8.23
CA LYS A 137 -18.07 30.68 -7.94
C LYS A 137 -18.56 30.49 -6.49
N GLN A 138 -17.65 30.55 -5.51
CA GLN A 138 -17.99 30.40 -4.09
C GLN A 138 -19.09 31.35 -3.58
N THR A 139 -19.26 32.52 -4.21
CA THR A 139 -20.32 33.48 -3.85
C THR A 139 -21.73 32.99 -4.20
N ILE A 140 -21.84 32.01 -5.10
CA ILE A 140 -23.10 31.39 -5.50
C ILE A 140 -23.27 30.10 -4.71
N ASP A 141 -24.43 29.96 -4.08
CA ASP A 141 -24.78 28.75 -3.36
C ASP A 141 -24.87 27.54 -4.31
N ILE A 142 -24.50 26.37 -3.79
CA ILE A 142 -24.47 25.14 -4.59
C ILE A 142 -25.85 24.77 -5.13
N GLN A 143 -26.94 25.03 -4.39
CA GLN A 143 -28.30 24.72 -4.84
C GLN A 143 -28.67 25.58 -6.05
N HIS A 144 -28.31 26.86 -6.03
CA HIS A 144 -28.50 27.76 -7.16
C HIS A 144 -27.67 27.31 -8.37
N LEU A 145 -26.43 26.85 -8.15
CA LEU A 145 -25.58 26.36 -9.22
C LEU A 145 -26.13 25.09 -9.89
N VAL A 146 -26.69 24.16 -9.10
CA VAL A 146 -27.38 22.96 -9.61
C VAL A 146 -28.63 23.32 -10.41
N SER A 147 -29.37 24.34 -9.98
CA SER A 147 -30.60 24.78 -10.66
C SER A 147 -30.36 25.55 -11.96
N THR A 148 -29.13 26.02 -12.18
CA THR A 148 -28.79 26.79 -13.39
C THR A 148 -28.65 25.83 -14.57
N PRO A 149 -29.28 26.11 -15.73
CA PRO A 149 -29.16 25.25 -16.89
C PRO A 149 -27.70 25.14 -17.35
N TYR A 150 -27.24 23.91 -17.59
CA TYR A 150 -25.84 23.63 -17.97
C TYR A 150 -25.39 24.39 -19.21
N GLN A 151 -26.30 24.71 -20.12
CA GLN A 151 -26.03 25.49 -21.34
C GLN A 151 -25.44 26.89 -21.03
N GLU A 152 -25.76 27.50 -19.90
CA GLU A 152 -25.23 28.80 -19.49
C GLU A 152 -23.92 28.67 -18.70
N VAL A 153 -23.75 27.54 -18.00
CA VAL A 153 -22.62 27.30 -17.08
C VAL A 153 -21.40 26.75 -17.81
N ILE A 154 -21.60 25.85 -18.78
CA ILE A 154 -20.54 25.24 -19.60
C ILE A 154 -19.64 26.29 -20.28
N PRO A 155 -20.14 27.29 -21.03
CA PRO A 155 -19.27 28.24 -21.72
C PRO A 155 -18.42 29.06 -20.75
N GLN A 156 -18.96 29.37 -19.57
CA GLN A 156 -18.23 30.09 -18.53
C GLN A 156 -17.13 29.22 -17.92
N LEU A 157 -17.44 27.95 -17.63
CA LEU A 157 -16.46 26.98 -17.12
C LEU A 157 -15.32 26.76 -18.12
N LEU A 158 -15.63 26.58 -19.41
CA LEU A 158 -14.62 26.41 -20.46
C LEU A 158 -13.72 27.64 -20.57
N THR A 159 -14.30 28.83 -20.52
CA THR A 159 -13.55 30.10 -20.54
C THR A 159 -12.61 30.21 -19.34
N ASP A 160 -13.08 29.83 -18.15
CA ASP A 160 -12.28 29.88 -16.92
C ASP A 160 -11.14 28.85 -16.93
N ILE A 161 -11.39 27.63 -17.44
CA ILE A 161 -10.36 26.60 -17.64
C ILE A 161 -9.28 27.12 -18.58
N GLN A 162 -9.69 27.62 -19.73
CA GLN A 162 -8.79 28.21 -20.72
C GLN A 162 -7.97 29.34 -20.11
N LYS A 163 -8.62 30.29 -19.42
CA LYS A 163 -7.92 31.40 -18.77
C LYS A 163 -6.90 30.94 -17.72
N LYS A 164 -7.23 29.93 -16.92
CA LYS A 164 -6.35 29.43 -15.85
C LYS A 164 -5.11 28.71 -16.40
N TYR A 165 -5.24 27.98 -17.50
CA TYR A 165 -4.16 27.13 -18.01
C TYR A 165 -3.46 27.64 -19.27
N LEU A 166 -4.08 28.49 -20.10
CA LEU A 166 -3.44 29.05 -21.31
C LEU A 166 -2.27 29.99 -20.99
N LEU A 167 -2.30 30.68 -19.86
CA LEU A 167 -1.19 31.55 -19.43
C LEU A 167 0.10 30.78 -19.10
N HIS A 168 0.01 29.46 -18.88
CA HIS A 168 1.16 28.64 -18.50
C HIS A 168 1.77 27.83 -19.66
N THR A 169 1.10 27.73 -20.80
CA THR A 169 1.52 26.94 -21.98
C THR A 169 2.04 27.84 -23.11
N CYS A 170 2.97 28.74 -22.80
CA CYS A 170 3.46 29.71 -23.79
C CYS A 170 4.52 29.17 -24.77
N HIS A 171 4.84 27.86 -24.77
CA HIS A 171 6.05 27.40 -25.48
C HIS A 171 5.94 26.23 -26.45
N ASP A 172 4.79 25.53 -26.59
CA ASP A 172 4.75 24.35 -27.46
C ASP A 172 3.47 24.21 -28.30
N THR A 173 3.69 24.30 -29.62
CA THR A 173 2.90 23.72 -30.74
C THR A 173 1.36 23.73 -30.66
N HIS A 174 0.75 24.43 -31.62
CA HIS A 174 -0.69 24.69 -31.82
C HIS A 174 -1.68 23.52 -31.64
N THR A 175 -1.24 22.27 -31.73
CA THR A 175 -2.11 21.08 -31.58
C THR A 175 -2.26 20.60 -30.13
N LYS A 176 -1.24 20.78 -29.27
CA LYS A 176 -1.34 20.41 -27.83
C LYS A 176 -2.06 21.47 -27.00
N LEU A 177 -2.14 22.71 -27.50
CA LEU A 177 -2.78 23.83 -26.79
C LEU A 177 -4.30 23.65 -26.56
N LYS A 178 -5.00 22.87 -27.40
CA LYS A 178 -6.46 22.70 -27.28
C LYS A 178 -6.85 21.66 -26.23
N THR A 179 -6.11 20.56 -26.07
CA THR A 179 -6.46 19.48 -25.13
C THR A 179 -5.75 19.56 -23.78
N ALA A 180 -4.52 20.11 -23.74
CA ALA A 180 -3.74 20.27 -22.52
C ALA A 180 -4.46 20.99 -21.36
N PRO A 181 -5.21 22.10 -21.55
CA PRO A 181 -5.88 22.77 -20.44
C PRO A 181 -6.99 21.92 -19.81
N PHE A 182 -7.64 21.07 -20.60
CA PHE A 182 -8.71 20.19 -20.12
C PHE A 182 -8.17 18.98 -19.37
N GLU A 183 -7.09 18.37 -19.85
CA GLU A 183 -6.42 17.29 -19.13
C GLU A 183 -5.89 17.76 -17.77
N GLN A 184 -5.26 18.94 -17.74
CA GLN A 184 -4.76 19.54 -16.50
C GLN A 184 -5.90 19.92 -15.55
N PHE A 185 -7.03 20.42 -16.07
CA PHE A 185 -8.23 20.67 -15.28
C PHE A 185 -8.73 19.40 -14.57
N ILE A 186 -8.92 18.30 -15.32
CA ILE A 186 -9.39 17.03 -14.76
C ILE A 186 -8.43 16.53 -13.67
N LYS A 187 -7.12 16.58 -13.95
CA LYS A 187 -6.09 16.21 -12.98
C LYS A 187 -6.19 17.04 -11.71
N ASP A 188 -6.29 18.36 -11.83
CA ASP A 188 -6.38 19.26 -10.69
C ASP A 188 -7.65 18.99 -9.86
N ILE A 189 -8.82 18.81 -10.51
CA ILE A 189 -10.07 18.42 -9.84
C ILE A 189 -9.89 17.13 -9.02
N TYR A 190 -9.33 16.07 -9.62
CA TYR A 190 -9.11 14.81 -8.90
C TYR A 190 -8.11 14.96 -7.75
N THR A 191 -7.06 15.77 -7.91
CA THR A 191 -6.10 16.01 -6.83
C THR A 191 -6.71 16.78 -5.67
N GLU A 192 -7.52 17.80 -5.94
CA GLU A 192 -8.28 18.56 -4.93
C GLU A 192 -9.27 17.65 -4.20
N LEU A 193 -10.01 16.82 -4.96
CA LEU A 193 -11.01 15.89 -4.44
C LEU A 193 -10.39 14.82 -3.54
N ALA A 194 -9.28 14.20 -3.99
CA ALA A 194 -8.55 13.22 -3.18
C ALA A 194 -8.03 13.84 -1.87
N LEU A 195 -7.58 15.10 -1.93
CA LEU A 195 -7.10 15.82 -0.76
C LEU A 195 -8.22 16.14 0.24
N LEU A 196 -9.37 16.63 -0.23
CA LEU A 196 -10.53 16.91 0.62
C LEU A 196 -11.11 15.64 1.23
N LYS A 197 -11.19 14.53 0.48
CA LYS A 197 -11.61 13.21 1.03
C LYS A 197 -10.67 12.71 2.12
N ARG A 198 -9.35 12.87 1.94
CA ARG A 198 -8.37 12.54 3.00
C ARG A 198 -8.59 13.41 4.23
N TYR A 199 -8.81 14.72 4.05
CA TYR A 199 -9.11 15.62 5.17
C TYR A 199 -10.40 15.24 5.90
N GLN A 200 -11.45 14.86 5.17
CA GLN A 200 -12.72 14.37 5.74
C GLN A 200 -12.53 13.08 6.56
N LEU A 201 -11.68 12.15 6.09
CA LEU A 201 -11.30 10.98 6.87
C LEU A 201 -10.58 11.38 8.15
N ILE A 202 -9.58 12.27 8.07
CA ILE A 202 -8.85 12.77 9.25
C ILE A 202 -9.80 13.42 10.25
N LEU A 203 -10.75 14.24 9.79
CA LEU A 203 -11.77 14.87 10.61
C LEU A 203 -12.66 13.83 11.31
N SER A 204 -13.11 12.81 10.56
CA SER A 204 -13.94 11.72 11.10
C SER A 204 -13.21 10.91 12.16
N TRP A 205 -11.94 10.55 11.91
CA TRP A 205 -11.11 9.81 12.86
C TRP A 205 -10.75 10.65 14.08
N SER A 206 -10.44 11.93 13.88
CA SER A 206 -10.16 12.87 14.97
C SER A 206 -11.36 13.00 15.91
N ASN A 207 -12.57 13.14 15.36
CA ASN A 207 -13.79 13.21 16.15
C ASN A 207 -14.08 11.90 16.89
N LYS A 208 -13.91 10.74 16.24
CA LYS A 208 -14.10 9.42 16.88
C LYS A 208 -13.11 9.15 18.00
N LEU A 209 -11.86 9.59 17.85
CA LEU A 209 -10.79 9.37 18.82
C LEU A 209 -10.66 10.53 19.83
N HIS A 210 -11.54 11.53 19.75
CA HIS A 210 -11.47 12.77 20.54
C HIS A 210 -10.10 13.47 20.44
N LEU A 211 -9.41 13.36 19.29
CA LEU A 211 -8.09 13.94 19.01
C LEU A 211 -8.19 15.35 18.42
N SER A 212 -9.34 16.01 18.53
CA SER A 212 -9.57 17.36 18.00
C SER A 212 -8.59 18.39 18.56
N PHE A 213 -8.00 18.14 19.73
CA PHE A 213 -6.95 18.99 20.31
C PHE A 213 -5.59 18.87 19.61
N LEU A 214 -5.25 17.69 19.06
CA LEU A 214 -3.95 17.45 18.44
C LEU A 214 -3.84 18.06 17.04
N PHE A 215 -4.95 18.16 16.32
CA PHE A 215 -4.97 18.71 14.98
C PHE A 215 -5.71 20.05 14.99
N SER A 216 -5.09 21.10 14.47
CA SER A 216 -5.75 22.39 14.23
C SER A 216 -6.76 22.26 13.08
N LEU A 217 -7.89 21.62 13.34
CA LEU A 217 -9.00 21.43 12.41
C LEU A 217 -9.76 22.76 12.30
N CYS A 218 -9.44 23.57 11.29
CA CYS A 218 -10.05 24.88 11.11
C CYS A 218 -11.45 24.85 10.48
N TYR A 219 -11.83 23.76 9.80
CA TYR A 219 -13.05 23.69 9.01
C TYR A 219 -13.92 22.50 9.41
N ASN A 220 -15.23 22.76 9.50
CA ASN A 220 -16.23 21.75 9.85
C ASN A 220 -16.51 20.81 8.69
N TYR A 221 -17.10 19.66 9.01
CA TYR A 221 -17.46 18.61 8.05
C TYR A 221 -18.35 19.14 6.92
N ASP A 222 -19.34 19.99 7.25
CA ASP A 222 -20.31 20.52 6.28
C ASP A 222 -19.64 21.38 5.20
N ILE A 223 -18.67 22.22 5.60
CA ILE A 223 -17.91 23.05 4.65
C ILE A 223 -17.12 22.16 3.70
N ILE A 224 -16.46 21.13 4.22
CA ILE A 224 -15.69 20.19 3.39
C ILE A 224 -16.61 19.43 2.42
N GLN A 225 -17.78 19.00 2.90
CA GLN A 225 -18.76 18.31 2.08
C GLN A 225 -19.31 19.18 0.96
N GLU A 226 -19.62 20.46 1.24
CA GLU A 226 -20.05 21.41 0.20
C GLU A 226 -18.98 21.56 -0.89
N LYS A 227 -17.70 21.69 -0.50
CA LYS A 227 -16.58 21.81 -1.43
C LYS A 227 -16.39 20.55 -2.29
N ILE A 228 -16.55 19.37 -1.71
CA ILE A 228 -16.51 18.09 -2.43
C ILE A 228 -17.66 18.01 -3.43
N ASN A 229 -18.88 18.32 -3.01
CA ASN A 229 -20.06 18.31 -3.89
C ASN A 229 -19.90 19.29 -5.06
N ARG A 230 -19.31 20.46 -4.81
CA ARG A 230 -19.03 21.46 -5.85
C ARG A 230 -18.02 20.95 -6.89
N LEU A 231 -16.96 20.26 -6.46
CA LEU A 231 -16.01 19.62 -7.37
C LEU A 231 -16.65 18.50 -8.19
N HIS A 232 -17.56 17.71 -7.60
CA HIS A 232 -18.32 16.69 -8.34
C HIS A 232 -19.21 17.32 -9.40
N LEU A 233 -19.93 18.39 -9.06
CA LEU A 233 -20.76 19.12 -10.02
C LEU A 233 -19.94 19.66 -11.20
N LEU A 234 -18.75 20.21 -10.95
CA LEU A 234 -17.85 20.65 -12.01
C LEU A 234 -17.46 19.52 -12.97
N LEU A 235 -17.18 18.33 -12.42
CA LEU A 235 -16.84 17.15 -13.20
C LEU A 235 -18.05 16.66 -14.02
N ASP A 236 -19.24 16.64 -13.42
CA ASP A 236 -20.47 16.20 -14.09
C ASP A 236 -20.85 17.13 -15.25
N ILE A 237 -20.73 18.45 -15.06
CA ILE A 237 -20.91 19.45 -16.12
C ILE A 237 -19.92 19.22 -17.26
N PHE A 238 -18.66 18.98 -16.92
CA PHE A 238 -17.61 18.76 -17.91
C PHE A 238 -17.82 17.47 -18.72
N ILE A 239 -18.19 16.35 -18.06
CA ILE A 239 -18.51 15.09 -18.73
C ILE A 239 -19.72 15.24 -19.63
N THR A 240 -20.78 15.91 -19.14
CA THR A 240 -21.99 16.17 -19.93
C THR A 240 -21.65 16.94 -21.20
N TRP A 241 -20.80 17.97 -21.11
CA TRP A 241 -20.31 18.69 -22.27
C TRP A 241 -19.55 17.78 -23.25
N GLN A 242 -18.59 16.97 -22.77
CA GLN A 242 -17.84 16.06 -23.63
C GLN A 242 -18.76 15.08 -24.38
N THR A 243 -19.77 14.52 -23.70
CA THR A 243 -20.73 13.62 -24.34
C THR A 243 -21.59 14.31 -25.40
N GLN A 244 -21.95 15.58 -25.19
CA GLN A 244 -22.70 16.36 -26.17
C GLN A 244 -21.87 16.76 -27.40
N ASP A 245 -20.57 16.99 -27.22
CA ASP A 245 -19.65 17.33 -28.31
C ASP A 245 -19.34 16.11 -29.18
N LEU A 246 -19.23 14.92 -28.57
CA LEU A 246 -19.01 13.65 -29.30
C LEU A 246 -20.22 13.19 -30.12
N LEU A 247 -21.41 13.70 -29.84
CA LEU A 247 -22.66 13.37 -30.56
C LEU A 247 -22.94 14.32 -31.73
N LYS A 248 -22.10 15.34 -31.95
CA LYS A 248 -22.19 16.26 -33.09
C LYS A 248 -21.18 15.90 -34.17
#